data_AF-A3ZXH2-F1
#
_entry.id   AF-A3ZXH2-F1
#
_cell.length_a   1.000
_cell.length_b   1.000
_cell.length_c   1.000
_cell.angle_alpha   90.00
_cell.angle_beta   90.00
_cell.angle_gamma   90.00
#
_symmetry.space_group_name_H-M   'P 1'
#
loop_
_entity.id
_entity.type
_entity.pdbx_description
1 polymer ?
#
loop_
_entity_poly.entity_id
_entity_poly.type
_entity_poly.pdbx_seq_one_letter_code
_entity_poly.pdbx_strand_id
1 'polypeptide(L)'
;MSASLKGYPAESADLEVRVSPYSYNPSAWSQRLPICVLAFIAFLLATHMGLYQWRLIGDVWDPAFGDQSKQVLDSDVAKKMHLWLGVPDAILGAIAYLGDAIFGLAGSTRRWQYRPWLVILFGIDVIPLGLVSGILVICQATIVGNWCFLCLVTALISLVLVVMAYDEVYVSLKYLALVWKKTKSRKIVWRALWGFPEKAADEAALEMVGTISGSISPDALSK
;
A
#
# COMPACT_ATOMS: atom_id res chain seq x y z
N MET A 1 -14.29 -32.84 16.44
CA MET A 1 -12.85 -32.68 16.71
C MET A 1 -12.55 -31.19 16.80
N SER A 2 -12.49 -30.66 18.02
CA SER A 2 -12.20 -29.26 18.31
C SER A 2 -10.68 -29.06 18.17
N ALA A 3 -10.21 -28.90 16.94
CA ALA A 3 -8.84 -28.50 16.66
C ALA A 3 -8.71 -27.00 16.99
N SER A 4 -8.48 -26.74 18.27
CA SER A 4 -7.70 -25.60 18.79
C SER A 4 -7.41 -24.48 17.79
N LEU A 5 -8.39 -23.62 17.55
CA LEU A 5 -8.24 -22.28 17.00
C LEU A 5 -7.51 -21.32 17.99
N LYS A 6 -6.63 -21.85 18.85
CA LYS A 6 -5.70 -21.06 19.65
C LYS A 6 -4.54 -20.67 18.73
N GLY A 7 -4.65 -19.46 18.18
CA GLY A 7 -3.60 -18.82 17.40
C GLY A 7 -2.43 -18.37 18.26
N TYR A 8 -1.79 -19.29 18.99
CA TYR A 8 -0.36 -19.23 19.30
C TYR A 8 0.12 -20.66 19.59
N PRO A 9 1.17 -21.15 18.89
CA PRO A 9 2.13 -20.38 18.11
C PRO A 9 1.78 -20.26 16.62
N ALA A 10 2.34 -19.23 15.96
CA ALA A 10 2.20 -18.93 14.53
C ALA A 10 2.57 -20.09 13.57
N GLU A 11 3.21 -21.14 14.08
CA GLU A 11 3.58 -22.35 13.31
C GLU A 11 2.40 -23.19 12.84
N SER A 12 1.26 -23.15 13.53
CA SER A 12 0.07 -23.94 13.16
C SER A 12 -1.07 -23.10 12.57
N ALA A 13 -0.83 -21.81 12.33
CA ALA A 13 -1.86 -20.90 11.82
C ALA A 13 -1.93 -20.98 10.30
N ASP A 14 -3.14 -21.21 9.77
CA ASP A 14 -3.38 -21.05 8.34
C ASP A 14 -3.07 -19.60 7.92
N LEU A 15 -2.17 -19.47 6.95
CA LEU A 15 -1.64 -18.21 6.47
C LEU A 15 -2.42 -17.67 5.26
N GLU A 16 -3.27 -18.48 4.62
CA GLU A 16 -4.04 -18.12 3.42
C GLU A 16 -5.53 -17.86 3.72
N VAL A 17 -5.84 -17.60 4.99
CA VAL A 17 -7.21 -17.46 5.46
C VAL A 17 -7.92 -16.25 4.85
N ARG A 18 -9.15 -16.46 4.40
CA ARG A 18 -10.07 -15.43 3.92
C ARG A 18 -10.64 -14.62 5.08
N VAL A 19 -10.81 -13.32 4.90
CA VAL A 19 -11.17 -12.40 5.98
C VAL A 19 -12.30 -11.48 5.58
N SER A 20 -13.36 -11.44 6.40
CA SER A 20 -14.51 -10.55 6.17
C SER A 20 -14.10 -9.06 6.12
N PRO A 21 -14.51 -8.29 5.10
CA PRO A 21 -15.62 -8.58 4.17
C PRO A 21 -15.22 -9.29 2.85
N TYR A 22 -13.95 -9.56 2.62
CA TYR A 22 -13.46 -10.09 1.35
C TYR A 22 -13.54 -11.62 1.29
N SER A 23 -13.85 -12.14 0.11
CA SER A 23 -13.90 -13.59 -0.16
C SER A 23 -12.52 -14.22 -0.44
N TYR A 24 -11.45 -13.41 -0.39
CA TYR A 24 -10.07 -13.79 -0.64
C TYR A 24 -9.15 -13.28 0.49
N ASN A 25 -7.89 -13.69 0.51
CA ASN A 25 -6.91 -13.16 1.46
C ASN A 25 -6.22 -11.89 0.87
N PRO A 26 -6.49 -10.68 1.39
CA PRO A 26 -5.88 -9.44 0.86
C PRO A 26 -4.38 -9.34 1.12
N SER A 27 -3.87 -10.15 2.04
CA SER A 27 -2.44 -10.24 2.35
C SER A 27 -1.72 -11.33 1.54
N ALA A 28 -2.37 -11.97 0.57
CA ALA A 28 -1.77 -13.04 -0.23
C ALA A 28 -0.60 -12.57 -1.11
N TRP A 29 0.39 -13.45 -1.31
CA TRP A 29 1.54 -13.17 -2.19
C TRP A 29 1.13 -12.88 -3.64
N SER A 30 0.04 -13.47 -4.12
CA SER A 30 -0.51 -13.21 -5.45
C SER A 30 -0.96 -11.76 -5.65
N GLN A 31 -1.33 -11.05 -4.58
CA GLN A 31 -1.67 -9.63 -4.64
C GLN A 31 -0.46 -8.74 -4.39
N ARG A 32 0.45 -9.17 -3.51
CA ARG A 32 1.63 -8.38 -3.13
C ARG A 32 2.73 -8.38 -4.19
N LEU A 33 2.96 -9.49 -4.86
CA LEU A 33 4.00 -9.56 -5.88
C LEU A 33 3.74 -8.56 -7.02
N PRO A 34 2.52 -8.43 -7.56
CA PRO A 34 2.19 -7.35 -8.49
C PRO A 34 2.41 -5.95 -7.93
N ILE A 35 2.01 -5.68 -6.67
CA ILE A 35 2.26 -4.38 -6.01
C ILE A 35 3.76 -4.07 -5.99
N CYS A 36 4.58 -5.04 -5.58
CA CYS A 36 6.04 -4.86 -5.48
C CYS A 36 6.68 -4.61 -6.85
N VAL A 37 6.24 -5.35 -7.89
CA VAL A 37 6.73 -5.18 -9.25
C VAL A 37 6.34 -3.80 -9.80
N LEU A 38 5.09 -3.39 -9.63
CA LEU A 38 4.61 -2.07 -10.06
C LEU A 38 5.33 -0.94 -9.32
N ALA A 39 5.48 -1.05 -7.99
CA ALA A 39 6.22 -0.09 -7.18
C ALA A 39 7.68 0.00 -7.62
N PHE A 40 8.34 -1.13 -7.90
CA PHE A 40 9.72 -1.12 -8.38
C PHE A 40 9.86 -0.48 -9.77
N ILE A 41 8.91 -0.71 -10.68
CA ILE A 41 8.87 -0.02 -11.98
C ILE A 41 8.71 1.49 -11.76
N ALA A 42 7.75 1.91 -10.93
CA ALA A 42 7.53 3.32 -10.63
C ALA A 42 8.76 3.96 -9.97
N PHE A 43 9.47 3.25 -9.09
CA PHE A 43 10.73 3.67 -8.49
C PHE A 43 11.80 3.97 -9.55
N LEU A 44 11.98 3.08 -10.53
CA LEU A 44 12.96 3.28 -11.60
C LEU A 44 12.59 4.50 -12.46
N LEU A 45 11.32 4.65 -12.83
CA LEU A 45 10.84 5.79 -13.61
C LEU A 45 11.01 7.12 -12.84
N ALA A 46 10.65 7.13 -11.56
CA ALA A 46 10.77 8.30 -10.69
C ALA A 46 12.25 8.67 -10.45
N THR A 47 13.11 7.67 -10.29
CA THR A 47 14.56 7.88 -10.17
C THR A 47 15.12 8.47 -11.46
N HIS A 48 14.73 7.94 -12.63
CA HIS A 48 15.14 8.51 -13.92
C HIS A 48 14.78 9.99 -14.05
N MET A 49 13.53 10.35 -13.74
CA MET A 49 13.07 11.75 -13.74
C MET A 49 13.82 12.60 -12.71
N GLY A 50 14.06 12.06 -11.51
CA GLY A 50 14.77 12.77 -10.44
C GLY A 50 16.24 13.02 -10.76
N LEU A 51 16.93 12.07 -11.40
CA LEU A 51 18.29 12.25 -11.91
C LEU A 51 18.36 13.37 -12.95
N TYR A 52 17.34 13.49 -13.80
CA TYR A 52 17.25 14.60 -14.76
C TYR A 52 17.05 15.95 -14.04
N GLN A 53 16.17 16.02 -13.05
CA GLN A 53 15.93 17.24 -12.29
C GLN A 53 17.18 17.70 -11.50
N TRP A 54 18.00 16.77 -11.01
CA TRP A 54 19.31 17.06 -10.44
C TRP A 54 20.41 17.36 -11.46
N ARG A 55 20.11 17.33 -12.76
CA ARG A 55 21.07 17.53 -13.86
C ARG A 55 22.22 16.51 -13.88
N LEU A 56 21.99 15.33 -13.32
CA LEU A 56 22.92 14.20 -13.42
C LEU A 56 22.83 13.49 -14.78
N ILE A 57 21.68 13.60 -15.44
CA ILE A 57 21.47 13.18 -16.83
C ILE A 57 20.94 14.36 -17.65
N GLY A 58 21.30 14.41 -18.94
CA GLY A 58 20.94 15.51 -19.83
C GLY A 58 19.58 15.36 -20.53
N ASP A 59 18.98 14.18 -20.47
CA ASP A 59 17.75 13.87 -21.22
C ASP A 59 16.79 12.99 -20.42
N VAL A 60 15.50 13.11 -20.72
CA VAL A 60 14.41 12.31 -20.13
C VAL A 60 13.86 11.41 -21.22
N TRP A 61 13.72 10.12 -20.91
CA TRP A 61 13.14 9.20 -21.86
C TRP A 61 11.63 9.45 -21.93
N ASP A 62 11.14 9.82 -23.11
CA ASP A 62 9.73 10.03 -23.37
C ASP A 62 9.33 9.44 -24.74
N PRO A 63 8.55 8.34 -24.78
CA PRO A 63 8.09 7.72 -26.01
C PRO A 63 6.87 8.41 -26.65
N ALA A 64 6.16 9.30 -25.95
CA ALA A 64 4.86 9.83 -26.39
C ALA A 64 4.84 11.35 -26.60
N PHE A 65 5.46 12.13 -25.71
CA PHE A 65 5.39 13.61 -25.73
C PHE A 65 6.74 14.31 -25.95
N GLY A 66 7.84 13.56 -26.07
CA GLY A 66 9.18 14.08 -26.37
C GLY A 66 9.63 15.20 -25.41
N ASP A 67 9.96 16.37 -25.97
CA ASP A 67 10.48 17.51 -25.20
C ASP A 67 9.45 18.14 -24.24
N GLN A 68 8.17 17.81 -24.35
CA GLN A 68 7.16 18.29 -23.40
C GLN A 68 7.43 17.76 -21.98
N SER A 69 7.93 16.54 -21.83
CA SER A 69 8.32 15.99 -20.52
C SER A 69 9.38 16.85 -19.84
N LYS A 70 10.35 17.37 -20.61
CA LYS A 70 11.39 18.27 -20.09
C LYS A 70 10.78 19.59 -19.63
N GLN A 71 9.85 20.15 -20.40
CA GLN A 71 9.16 21.39 -20.05
C GLN A 71 8.33 21.24 -18.76
N VAL A 72 7.74 20.07 -18.53
CA VAL A 72 7.05 19.76 -17.27
C VAL A 72 8.01 19.66 -16.10
N LEU A 73 9.10 18.89 -16.25
CA LEU A 73 10.07 18.67 -15.18
C LEU A 73 10.87 19.94 -14.84
N ASP A 74 11.04 20.84 -15.80
CA ASP A 74 11.71 22.14 -15.64
C ASP A 74 10.74 23.32 -15.43
N SER A 75 9.46 23.03 -15.24
CA SER A 75 8.42 24.03 -15.02
C SER A 75 8.65 24.83 -13.73
N ASP A 76 8.09 26.04 -13.68
CA ASP A 76 8.14 26.87 -12.46
C ASP A 76 7.44 26.19 -11.28
N VAL A 77 6.44 25.34 -11.54
CA VAL A 77 5.77 24.53 -10.50
C VAL A 77 6.76 23.53 -9.89
N ALA A 78 7.48 22.77 -10.72
CA ALA A 78 8.48 21.81 -10.27
C ALA A 78 9.65 22.49 -9.53
N LYS A 79 10.14 23.63 -10.05
CA LYS A 79 11.20 24.42 -9.39
C LYS A 79 10.75 24.99 -8.04
N LYS A 80 9.52 25.49 -7.94
CA LYS A 80 8.95 25.98 -6.67
C LYS A 80 8.80 24.86 -5.66
N MET A 81 8.34 23.68 -6.08
CA MET A 81 8.29 22.50 -5.21
C MET A 81 9.67 22.08 -4.74
N HIS A 82 10.65 22.02 -5.64
CA HIS A 82 12.04 21.73 -5.28
C HIS A 82 12.60 22.73 -4.27
N LEU A 83 12.32 24.02 -4.45
CA LEU A 83 12.74 25.07 -3.52
C LEU A 83 12.06 24.94 -2.15
N TRP A 84 10.78 24.54 -2.11
CA TRP A 84 10.01 24.41 -0.88
C TRP A 84 10.34 23.13 -0.09
N LEU A 85 10.54 22.02 -0.79
CA LEU A 85 10.80 20.69 -0.20
C LEU A 85 12.30 20.38 -0.06
N GLY A 86 13.17 21.14 -0.71
CA GLY A 86 14.63 20.94 -0.74
C GLY A 86 15.10 19.79 -1.64
N VAL A 87 14.17 19.05 -2.25
CA VAL A 87 14.45 17.91 -3.13
C VAL A 87 13.46 17.87 -4.30
N PRO A 88 13.82 17.29 -5.46
CA PRO A 88 12.91 17.15 -6.59
C PRO A 88 11.72 16.26 -6.23
N ASP A 89 10.55 16.58 -6.77
CA ASP A 89 9.31 15.83 -6.55
C ASP A 89 9.43 14.38 -7.05
N ALA A 90 10.13 14.16 -8.15
CA ALA A 90 10.38 12.81 -8.65
C ALA A 90 11.27 11.98 -7.72
N ILE A 91 12.21 12.60 -7.00
CA ILE A 91 13.05 11.90 -6.01
C ILE A 91 12.24 11.53 -4.77
N LEU A 92 11.35 12.41 -4.31
CA LEU A 92 10.42 12.07 -3.22
C LEU A 92 9.53 10.90 -3.62
N GLY A 93 9.00 10.93 -4.85
CA GLY A 93 8.25 9.81 -5.41
C GLY A 93 9.08 8.53 -5.44
N ALA A 94 10.35 8.58 -5.87
CA ALA A 94 11.24 7.43 -5.89
C ALA A 94 11.42 6.82 -4.50
N ILE A 95 11.64 7.63 -3.46
CA ILE A 95 11.77 7.14 -2.09
C ILE A 95 10.48 6.45 -1.62
N ALA A 96 9.32 7.02 -1.92
CA ALA A 96 8.03 6.44 -1.57
C ALA A 96 7.77 5.11 -2.31
N TYR A 97 7.99 5.04 -3.63
CA TYR A 97 7.84 3.80 -4.39
C TYR A 97 8.81 2.69 -3.93
N LEU A 98 10.02 3.07 -3.52
CA LEU A 98 10.95 2.12 -2.92
C LEU A 98 10.45 1.63 -1.55
N GLY A 99 9.89 2.54 -0.75
CA GLY A 99 9.17 2.23 0.48
C GLY A 99 8.05 1.21 0.25
N ASP A 100 7.18 1.49 -0.72
CA ASP A 100 6.09 0.60 -1.13
C ASP A 100 6.57 -0.80 -1.51
N ALA A 101 7.65 -0.89 -2.29
CA ALA A 101 8.24 -2.18 -2.67
C ALA A 101 8.78 -2.94 -1.45
N ILE A 102 9.49 -2.25 -0.54
CA ILE A 102 10.04 -2.85 0.69
C ILE A 102 8.90 -3.30 1.62
N PHE A 103 7.91 -2.43 1.86
CA PHE A 103 6.78 -2.74 2.73
C PHE A 103 5.85 -3.79 2.13
N GLY A 104 5.74 -3.86 0.80
CA GLY A 104 5.01 -4.91 0.10
C GLY A 104 5.65 -6.29 0.27
N LEU A 105 6.99 -6.36 0.25
CA LEU A 105 7.74 -7.60 0.50
C LEU A 105 7.83 -7.97 1.98
N ALA A 106 7.64 -7.00 2.88
CA ALA A 106 7.77 -7.21 4.32
C ALA A 106 6.54 -7.92 4.96
N GLY A 107 6.82 -9.05 5.61
CA GLY A 107 5.88 -9.76 6.48
C GLY A 107 5.16 -10.93 5.79
N SER A 108 4.46 -11.75 6.59
CA SER A 108 3.72 -12.92 6.10
C SER A 108 2.34 -12.56 5.54
N THR A 109 1.66 -13.54 4.93
CA THR A 109 0.30 -13.40 4.38
C THR A 109 -0.80 -13.26 5.46
N ARG A 110 -0.42 -13.18 6.74
CA ARG A 110 -1.32 -12.88 7.87
C ARG A 110 -0.84 -11.68 8.70
N ARG A 111 -0.02 -10.81 8.10
CA ARG A 111 0.52 -9.61 8.77
C ARG A 111 -0.55 -8.63 9.24
N TRP A 112 -1.73 -8.59 8.63
CA TRP A 112 -2.86 -7.75 9.07
C TRP A 112 -3.26 -8.05 10.53
N GLN A 113 -3.02 -9.28 11.02
CA GLN A 113 -3.24 -9.69 12.40
C GLN A 113 -1.95 -9.60 13.24
N TYR A 114 -0.84 -10.13 12.73
CA TYR A 114 0.40 -10.30 13.50
C TYR A 114 1.31 -9.06 13.52
N ARG A 115 1.23 -8.21 12.51
CA ARG A 115 1.99 -6.95 12.40
C ARG A 115 1.13 -5.84 11.77
N PRO A 116 -0.02 -5.47 12.38
CA PRO A 116 -0.92 -4.46 11.78
C PRO A 116 -0.23 -3.11 11.55
N TRP A 117 0.76 -2.76 12.37
CA TRP A 117 1.54 -1.53 12.20
C TRP A 117 2.26 -1.44 10.84
N LEU A 118 2.75 -2.56 10.28
CA LEU A 118 3.39 -2.56 8.96
C LEU A 118 2.39 -2.21 7.86
N VAL A 119 1.17 -2.75 7.95
CA VAL A 119 0.10 -2.48 6.98
C VAL A 119 -0.34 -1.03 7.06
N ILE A 120 -0.48 -0.50 8.28
CA ILE A 120 -0.88 0.90 8.47
C ILE A 120 0.20 1.84 7.94
N LEU A 121 1.48 1.56 8.21
CA LEU A 121 2.59 2.35 7.67
C LEU A 121 2.61 2.32 6.13
N PHE A 122 2.41 1.13 5.55
CA PHE A 122 2.27 0.97 4.10
C PHE A 122 1.10 1.80 3.54
N GLY A 123 -0.07 1.78 4.18
CA GLY A 123 -1.20 2.63 3.78
C GLY A 123 -0.92 4.13 3.90
N ILE A 124 -0.18 4.54 4.93
CA ILE A 124 0.25 5.94 5.13
C ILE A 124 1.26 6.38 4.05
N ASP A 125 2.01 5.45 3.46
CA ASP A 125 2.94 5.75 2.36
C ASP A 125 2.17 5.89 1.03
N VAL A 126 1.41 4.85 0.68
CA VAL A 126 0.72 4.73 -0.62
C VAL A 126 -0.39 5.78 -0.81
N ILE A 127 -1.22 6.04 0.21
CA ILE A 127 -2.41 6.89 0.06
C ILE A 127 -2.03 8.36 -0.23
N PRO A 128 -1.15 9.01 0.55
CA PRO A 128 -0.69 10.35 0.23
C PRO A 128 0.09 10.40 -1.09
N LEU A 129 0.89 9.39 -1.40
CA LEU A 129 1.62 9.31 -2.67
C LEU A 129 0.67 9.35 -3.87
N GLY A 130 -0.40 8.56 -3.85
CA GLY A 130 -1.43 8.58 -4.89
C GLY A 130 -2.17 9.91 -4.98
N LEU A 131 -2.51 10.53 -3.84
CA LEU A 131 -3.15 11.84 -3.80
C LEU A 131 -2.27 12.93 -4.42
N VAL A 132 -1.01 13.02 -4.00
CA VAL A 132 -0.04 13.99 -4.54
C VAL A 132 0.17 13.76 -6.02
N SER A 133 0.32 12.50 -6.45
CA SER A 133 0.45 12.16 -7.88
C SER A 133 -0.73 12.67 -8.70
N GLY A 134 -1.96 12.49 -8.21
CA GLY A 134 -3.17 13.01 -8.85
C GLY A 134 -3.20 14.54 -8.94
N ILE A 135 -2.81 15.23 -7.87
CA ILE A 135 -2.71 16.71 -7.85
C ILE A 135 -1.70 17.19 -8.89
N LEU A 136 -0.53 16.56 -8.98
CA LEU A 136 0.51 16.94 -9.93
C LEU A 136 0.06 16.76 -11.38
N VAL A 137 -0.63 15.67 -11.69
CA VAL A 137 -1.20 15.47 -13.04
C VAL A 137 -2.23 16.55 -13.39
N ILE A 138 -3.09 16.95 -12.44
CA ILE A 138 -4.04 18.05 -12.65
C ILE A 138 -3.30 19.38 -12.87
N CYS A 139 -2.25 19.65 -12.10
CA CYS A 139 -1.42 20.84 -12.28
C CYS A 139 -0.72 20.87 -13.64
N GLN A 140 -0.24 19.72 -14.13
CA GLN A 140 0.36 19.60 -15.46
C GLN A 140 -0.64 19.99 -16.56
N ALA A 141 -1.86 19.45 -16.47
CA ALA A 141 -2.92 19.71 -17.46
C ALA A 141 -3.46 21.15 -17.43
N THR A 142 -3.53 21.77 -16.25
CA THR A 142 -4.20 23.08 -16.08
C THR A 142 -3.25 24.27 -16.00
N ILE A 143 -2.06 24.10 -15.42
CA ILE A 143 -1.11 25.19 -15.14
C ILE A 143 0.04 25.17 -16.16
N VAL A 144 0.64 24.00 -16.38
CA VAL A 144 1.84 23.89 -17.24
C VAL A 144 1.46 23.83 -18.72
N GLY A 145 0.33 23.20 -19.06
CA GLY A 145 -0.13 23.06 -20.44
C GLY A 145 0.70 22.06 -21.27
N ASN A 146 1.52 21.24 -20.60
CA ASN A 146 2.36 20.21 -21.21
C ASN A 146 2.13 18.87 -20.52
N TRP A 147 2.43 17.79 -21.24
CA TRP A 147 2.26 16.42 -20.78
C TRP A 147 3.61 15.75 -20.58
N CYS A 148 3.68 14.93 -19.53
CA CYS A 148 4.86 14.14 -19.20
C CYS A 148 4.47 12.67 -19.17
N PHE A 149 4.94 11.87 -20.13
CA PHE A 149 4.54 10.46 -20.25
C PHE A 149 4.88 9.68 -18.99
N LEU A 150 6.12 9.83 -18.50
CA LEU A 150 6.58 9.15 -17.31
C LEU A 150 5.79 9.54 -16.06
N CYS A 151 5.44 10.82 -15.92
CA CYS A 151 4.64 11.32 -14.81
C CYS A 151 3.23 10.68 -14.81
N LEU A 152 2.60 10.59 -15.98
CA LEU A 152 1.30 9.93 -16.15
C LEU A 152 1.37 8.44 -15.82
N VAL A 153 2.40 7.75 -16.30
CA VAL A 153 2.60 6.32 -15.99
C VAL A 153 2.80 6.12 -14.49
N THR A 154 3.66 6.92 -13.85
CA THR A 154 3.86 6.81 -12.39
C THR A 154 2.59 7.15 -11.61
N ALA A 155 1.82 8.16 -12.03
CA ALA A 155 0.56 8.51 -11.38
C ALA A 155 -0.50 7.41 -11.53
N LEU A 156 -0.59 6.78 -12.71
CA LEU A 156 -1.44 5.62 -12.93
C LEU A 156 -1.04 4.46 -12.01
N ILE A 157 0.26 4.16 -11.92
CA ILE A 157 0.77 3.12 -11.02
C ILE A 157 0.38 3.45 -9.58
N SER A 158 0.60 4.68 -9.10
CA SER A 158 0.20 5.09 -7.74
C SER A 158 -1.29 4.85 -7.46
N LEU A 159 -2.16 5.19 -8.40
CA LEU A 159 -3.60 4.96 -8.24
C LEU A 159 -3.93 3.47 -8.14
N VAL A 160 -3.29 2.63 -8.96
CA VAL A 160 -3.43 1.17 -8.87
C VAL A 160 -2.93 0.66 -7.52
N LEU A 161 -1.78 1.13 -7.05
CA LEU A 161 -1.22 0.75 -5.75
C LEU A 161 -2.18 1.12 -4.61
N VAL A 162 -2.78 2.32 -4.64
CA VAL A 162 -3.78 2.75 -3.64
C VAL A 162 -4.97 1.79 -3.61
N VAL A 163 -5.53 1.44 -4.77
CA VAL A 163 -6.68 0.53 -4.85
C VAL A 163 -6.33 -0.85 -4.30
N MET A 164 -5.16 -1.39 -4.64
CA MET A 164 -4.72 -2.69 -4.16
C MET A 164 -4.38 -2.69 -2.66
N ALA A 165 -3.78 -1.61 -2.15
CA ALA A 165 -3.41 -1.48 -0.74
C ALA A 165 -4.63 -1.27 0.17
N TYR A 166 -5.71 -0.68 -0.36
CA TYR A 166 -6.90 -0.32 0.41
C TYR A 166 -7.49 -1.51 1.17
N ASP A 167 -7.60 -2.67 0.52
CA ASP A 167 -8.26 -3.85 1.10
C ASP A 167 -7.50 -4.39 2.32
N GLU A 168 -6.17 -4.39 2.27
CA GLU A 168 -5.32 -4.85 3.38
C GLU A 168 -5.32 -3.87 4.56
N VAL A 169 -5.26 -2.56 4.27
CA VAL A 169 -5.34 -1.49 5.26
C VAL A 169 -6.71 -1.51 5.95
N TYR A 170 -7.79 -1.65 5.19
CA TYR A 170 -9.15 -1.70 5.70
C TYR A 170 -9.34 -2.89 6.66
N VAL A 171 -8.88 -4.09 6.29
CA VAL A 171 -8.96 -5.27 7.16
C VAL A 171 -8.18 -5.07 8.46
N SER A 172 -6.98 -4.49 8.38
CA SER A 172 -6.16 -4.21 9.57
C SER A 172 -6.82 -3.19 10.50
N LEU A 173 -7.45 -2.15 9.95
CA LEU A 173 -8.20 -1.15 10.72
C LEU A 173 -9.47 -1.75 11.34
N LYS A 174 -10.21 -2.57 10.58
CA LYS A 174 -11.41 -3.28 11.07
C LYS A 174 -11.06 -4.22 12.22
N TYR A 175 -9.93 -4.93 12.13
CA TYR A 175 -9.39 -5.76 13.21
C TYR A 175 -9.17 -4.93 14.48
N LEU A 176 -8.42 -3.83 14.40
CA LEU A 176 -8.17 -2.97 15.56
C LEU A 176 -9.45 -2.33 16.12
N ALA A 177 -10.41 -1.99 15.26
CA ALA A 177 -11.70 -1.47 15.66
C ALA A 177 -12.54 -2.51 16.43
N LEU A 178 -12.48 -3.79 16.04
CA LEU A 178 -13.13 -4.88 16.78
C LEU A 178 -12.45 -5.12 18.13
N VAL A 179 -11.12 -5.10 18.21
CA VAL A 179 -10.39 -5.19 19.48
C VAL A 179 -10.79 -4.05 20.42
N TRP A 180 -10.90 -2.82 19.88
CA TRP A 180 -11.39 -1.67 20.63
C TRP A 180 -12.84 -1.87 21.10
N LYS A 181 -13.73 -2.38 20.25
CA LYS A 181 -15.14 -2.60 20.59
C LYS A 181 -15.30 -3.61 21.73
N LYS A 182 -14.52 -4.70 21.73
CA LYS A 182 -14.55 -5.74 22.76
C LYS A 182 -13.94 -5.27 24.09
N THR A 183 -12.82 -4.56 24.02
CA THR A 183 -11.99 -4.31 25.20
C THR A 183 -12.15 -2.91 25.79
N LYS A 184 -12.48 -1.91 24.95
CA LYS A 184 -12.51 -0.47 25.28
C LYS A 184 -11.21 0.07 25.93
N SER A 185 -10.11 -0.66 25.79
CA SER A 185 -8.82 -0.34 26.40
C SER A 185 -7.79 0.06 25.35
N ARG A 186 -7.26 1.28 25.46
CA ARG A 186 -6.20 1.81 24.56
C ARG A 186 -4.93 0.98 24.64
N LYS A 187 -4.59 0.46 25.82
CA LYS A 187 -3.38 -0.34 26.05
C LYS A 187 -3.40 -1.66 25.27
N ILE A 188 -4.57 -2.30 25.19
CA ILE A 188 -4.71 -3.59 24.50
C ILE A 188 -4.73 -3.38 22.98
N VAL A 189 -5.37 -2.32 22.48
CA VAL A 189 -5.29 -1.96 21.05
C VAL A 189 -3.87 -1.60 20.63
N TRP A 190 -3.15 -0.84 21.45
CA TRP A 190 -1.74 -0.52 21.17
C TRP A 190 -0.88 -1.78 21.13
N ARG A 191 -1.09 -2.71 22.06
CA ARG A 191 -0.39 -4.00 22.07
C ARG A 191 -0.73 -4.86 20.85
N ALA A 192 -2.01 -4.91 20.46
CA ALA A 192 -2.45 -5.59 19.24
C ALA A 192 -1.86 -4.97 17.96
N LEU A 193 -1.78 -3.63 17.89
CA LEU A 193 -1.16 -2.90 16.79
C LEU A 193 0.32 -3.28 16.59
N TRP A 194 1.05 -3.43 17.70
CA TRP A 194 2.45 -3.87 17.68
C TRP A 194 2.64 -5.38 17.49
N GLY A 195 1.55 -6.16 17.47
CA GLY A 195 1.59 -7.61 17.31
C GLY A 195 1.88 -8.39 18.59
N PHE A 196 1.70 -7.78 19.77
CA PHE A 196 1.81 -8.52 21.03
C PHE A 196 0.61 -9.46 21.20
N PRO A 197 0.83 -10.68 21.70
CA PRO A 197 -0.24 -11.66 21.89
C PRO A 197 -1.21 -11.18 22.98
N GLU A 198 -2.48 -11.07 22.62
CA GLU A 198 -3.57 -10.69 23.52
C GLU A 198 -4.81 -11.53 23.19
N LYS A 199 -5.40 -12.16 24.22
CA LYS A 199 -6.55 -13.06 24.03
C LYS A 199 -7.73 -12.38 23.34
N ALA A 200 -8.03 -11.14 23.74
CA ALA A 200 -9.11 -10.35 23.14
C ALA A 200 -8.84 -10.00 21.66
N ALA A 201 -7.57 -9.92 21.28
CA ALA A 201 -7.16 -9.67 19.90
C ALA A 201 -7.32 -10.94 19.06
N ASP A 202 -6.92 -12.09 19.59
CA ASP A 202 -7.13 -13.39 18.94
C ASP A 202 -8.62 -13.68 18.73
N GLU A 203 -9.47 -13.44 19.72
CA GLU A 203 -10.92 -13.59 19.61
C GLU A 203 -11.54 -12.66 18.55
N ALA A 204 -10.99 -11.46 18.37
CA ALA A 204 -11.44 -10.54 17.32
C ALA A 204 -11.03 -11.04 15.92
N ALA A 205 -9.80 -11.54 15.78
CA ALA A 205 -9.33 -12.12 14.52
C ALA A 205 -10.13 -13.37 14.13
N LEU A 206 -10.41 -14.26 15.09
CA LEU A 206 -11.22 -15.45 14.88
C LEU A 206 -12.65 -15.12 14.44
N GLU A 207 -13.25 -14.06 14.99
CA GLU A 207 -14.57 -13.60 14.56
C GLU A 207 -14.56 -13.15 13.10
N MET A 208 -13.54 -12.41 12.66
CA MET A 208 -13.42 -11.95 11.27
C MET A 208 -13.23 -13.09 10.26
N VAL A 209 -12.53 -14.15 10.66
CA VAL A 209 -12.35 -15.38 9.87
C VAL A 209 -13.61 -16.26 9.90
N GLY A 210 -14.18 -16.45 11.10
CA GLY A 210 -15.37 -17.27 11.33
C GLY A 210 -16.63 -16.72 10.67
N THR A 211 -16.74 -15.39 10.52
CA THR A 211 -17.85 -14.75 9.79
C THR A 211 -17.95 -15.24 8.33
N ILE A 212 -16.82 -15.52 7.67
CA ILE A 212 -16.82 -16.10 6.32
C ILE A 212 -17.21 -17.58 6.38
N SER A 213 -16.66 -18.34 7.34
CA SER A 213 -16.94 -19.78 7.47
C SER A 213 -18.40 -20.10 7.80
N GLY A 214 -19.08 -19.24 8.57
CA GLY A 214 -20.51 -19.37 8.86
C GLY A 214 -21.44 -18.99 7.70
N SER A 215 -20.93 -18.28 6.69
CA SER A 215 -21.66 -17.96 5.45
C SER A 215 -21.55 -19.05 4.38
N ILE A 216 -20.66 -20.02 4.56
CA ILE A 216 -20.54 -21.20 3.72
C ILE A 216 -21.25 -22.34 4.47
N SER A 217 -22.52 -22.59 4.13
CA SER A 217 -23.19 -23.83 4.53
C SER A 217 -22.32 -25.03 4.13
N PRO A 218 -22.16 -26.06 4.97
CA PRO A 218 -21.34 -27.24 4.67
C PRO A 218 -21.73 -27.99 3.37
N ASP A 219 -22.83 -27.62 2.72
CA ASP A 219 -23.31 -28.22 1.47
C ASP A 219 -22.45 -27.89 0.24
N ALA A 220 -21.60 -26.84 0.29
CA ALA A 220 -20.79 -26.41 -0.85
C ALA A 220 -19.47 -27.17 -1.05
N LEU A 221 -19.12 -28.09 -0.14
CA LEU A 221 -17.90 -28.93 -0.22
C LEU A 221 -18.19 -30.39 -0.60
N SER A 222 -19.40 -30.69 -1.09
CA SER A 222 -19.82 -32.06 -1.48
C SER A 222 -20.13 -32.27 -2.97
N LYS A 223 -19.62 -31.40 -3.86
CA LYS A 223 -19.73 -31.61 -5.31
C LYS A 223 -18.39 -31.50 -6.00
#